data_AF-A0A7S1DCP8-F1
#
_entry.id   AF-A0A7S1DCP8-F1
#
_cell.length_a   1.000
_cell.length_b   1.000
_cell.length_c   1.000
_cell.angle_alpha   90.00
_cell.angle_beta   90.00
_cell.angle_gamma   90.00
#
_symmetry.space_group_name_H-M   'P 1'
#
loop_
_entity.id
_entity.type
_entity.pdbx_description
1 polymer ?
#
loop_
_entity_poly.entity_id
_entity_poly.type
_entity_poly.pdbx_seq_one_letter_code
_entity_poly.pdbx_strand_id
1 'polypeptide(L)'
;STEALSLLEASGYDYTNIELGKEWFLLGGEESVTRVALSKEVESGATSLPKIFVGGQCIGGCSELASLIDNGELDALMKKAGATKKGEPKKNTGFLSFLNL
;
A
#
# COMPACT_ATOMS: atom_id res chain seq x y z
N SER A 1 -4.24 8.63 -7.27
CA SER A 1 -4.07 9.97 -6.66
C SER A 1 -2.61 10.35 -6.75
N THR A 2 -2.31 11.50 -7.34
CA THR A 2 -0.93 12.02 -7.43
C THR A 2 -0.32 12.26 -6.05
N GLU A 3 -1.13 12.76 -5.11
CA GLU A 3 -0.67 13.06 -3.73
C GLU A 3 -0.21 11.81 -2.99
N ALA A 4 -1.03 10.74 -3.00
CA ALA A 4 -0.67 9.48 -2.35
C ALA A 4 0.61 8.87 -2.94
N LEU A 5 0.79 8.96 -4.26
CA LEU A 5 2.02 8.49 -4.92
C LEU A 5 3.23 9.31 -4.49
N SER A 6 3.10 10.64 -4.39
CA SER A 6 4.18 11.51 -3.88
C SER A 6 4.56 11.18 -2.44
N LEU A 7 3.58 10.91 -1.56
CA LEU A 7 3.82 10.50 -0.18
C LEU A 7 4.54 9.14 -0.10
N LEU A 8 4.09 8.16 -0.89
CA LEU A 8 4.73 6.84 -0.97
C LEU A 8 6.16 6.94 -1.52
N GLU A 9 6.38 7.76 -2.55
CA GLU A 9 7.72 8.01 -3.09
C GLU A 9 8.65 8.63 -2.04
N ALA A 10 8.17 9.67 -1.33
CA ALA A 10 8.92 10.35 -0.28
C ALA A 10 9.23 9.44 0.92
N SER A 11 8.38 8.42 1.18
CA SER A 11 8.62 7.46 2.26
C SER A 11 9.85 6.58 2.03
N GLY A 12 10.27 6.42 0.76
CA GLY A 12 11.41 5.59 0.37
C GLY A 12 11.16 4.09 0.43
N TYR A 13 9.94 3.62 0.74
CA TYR A 13 9.58 2.21 0.66
C TYR A 13 9.25 1.77 -0.78
N ASP A 14 9.52 0.50 -1.08
CA ASP A 14 9.05 -0.11 -2.32
C ASP A 14 7.52 -0.23 -2.29
N TYR A 15 6.87 0.10 -3.42
CA TYR A 15 5.42 -0.06 -3.59
C TYR A 15 5.08 -0.49 -5.01
N THR A 16 3.87 -1.03 -5.17
CA THR A 16 3.28 -1.32 -6.48
C THR A 16 2.01 -0.51 -6.62
N ASN A 17 1.90 0.27 -7.68
CA ASN A 17 0.67 0.98 -8.03
C ASN A 17 -0.17 0.08 -8.95
N ILE A 18 -1.38 -0.26 -8.52
CA ILE A 18 -2.35 -0.98 -9.33
C ILE A 18 -3.37 0.04 -9.82
N GLU A 19 -3.28 0.40 -11.09
CA GLU A 19 -4.22 1.34 -11.71
C GLU A 19 -5.53 0.61 -12.02
N LEU A 20 -6.60 1.01 -11.33
CA LEU A 20 -7.94 0.44 -11.58
C LEU A 20 -8.62 1.06 -12.81
N GLY A 21 -8.15 2.23 -13.25
CA GLY A 21 -8.70 2.98 -14.36
C GLY A 21 -8.55 4.48 -14.14
N LYS A 22 -9.00 5.27 -15.12
CA LYS A 22 -8.93 6.73 -15.09
C LYS A 22 -9.93 7.31 -14.08
N GLU A 23 -11.02 7.87 -14.59
CA GLU A 23 -12.07 8.45 -13.79
C GLU A 23 -13.15 7.42 -13.48
N TRP A 24 -13.79 7.55 -12.33
CA TRP A 24 -14.76 6.58 -11.88
C TRP A 24 -15.98 6.43 -12.80
N PHE A 25 -16.34 7.50 -13.51
CA PHE A 25 -17.43 7.51 -14.48
C PHE A 25 -17.04 6.92 -15.85
N LEU A 26 -15.75 6.62 -16.05
CA LEU A 26 -15.22 5.97 -17.26
C LEU A 26 -14.91 4.48 -17.03
N LEU A 27 -15.18 3.96 -15.84
CA LEU A 27 -14.91 2.57 -15.49
C LEU A 27 -15.89 1.61 -16.18
N GLY A 28 -15.39 0.43 -16.53
CA GLY A 28 -16.21 -0.69 -16.95
C GLY A 28 -16.93 -1.35 -15.76
N GLY A 29 -17.66 -2.41 -16.07
CA GLY A 29 -18.40 -3.17 -15.05
C GLY A 29 -17.47 -3.80 -14.01
N GLU A 30 -16.36 -4.40 -14.45
CA GLU A 30 -15.42 -5.09 -13.56
C GLU A 30 -14.71 -4.13 -12.59
N GLU A 31 -14.25 -2.99 -13.09
CA GLU A 31 -13.58 -1.96 -12.29
C GLU A 31 -14.57 -1.30 -11.31
N SER A 32 -15.82 -1.10 -11.75
CA SER A 32 -16.89 -0.59 -10.89
C SER A 32 -17.19 -1.56 -9.73
N VAL A 33 -17.30 -2.86 -10.01
CA VAL A 33 -17.46 -3.90 -8.98
C VAL A 33 -16.25 -3.94 -8.05
N THR A 34 -15.05 -3.79 -8.60
CA THR A 34 -13.81 -3.74 -7.81
C THR A 34 -13.80 -2.59 -6.82
N ARG A 35 -14.27 -1.38 -7.21
CA ARG A 35 -14.43 -0.26 -6.27
C ARG A 35 -15.40 -0.56 -5.13
N VAL A 36 -16.49 -1.26 -5.43
CA VAL A 36 -17.47 -1.69 -4.42
C VAL A 36 -16.89 -2.78 -3.50
N ALA A 37 -16.05 -3.67 -4.02
CA ALA A 37 -15.34 -4.64 -3.20
C ALA A 37 -14.35 -3.95 -2.26
N LEU A 38 -13.52 -3.05 -2.81
CA LEU A 38 -12.53 -2.28 -2.05
C LEU A 38 -13.14 -1.38 -0.97
N SER A 39 -14.38 -0.92 -1.14
CA SER A 39 -15.04 -0.12 -0.10
C SER A 39 -15.37 -0.92 1.15
N LYS A 40 -15.43 -2.26 1.08
CA LYS A 40 -15.66 -3.14 2.23
C LYS A 40 -14.43 -3.33 3.10
N GLU A 41 -13.25 -2.93 2.60
CA GLU A 41 -11.99 -2.99 3.33
C GLU A 41 -11.81 -1.83 4.32
N VAL A 42 -12.74 -0.87 4.33
CA VAL A 42 -12.75 0.29 5.23
C VAL A 42 -14.11 0.42 5.91
N GLU A 43 -14.12 0.72 7.20
CA GLU A 43 -15.37 0.82 7.98
C GLU A 43 -16.31 1.91 7.46
N SER A 44 -15.75 2.98 6.89
CA SER A 44 -16.52 4.09 6.32
C SER A 44 -17.32 3.72 5.06
N GLY A 45 -17.02 2.58 4.43
CA GLY A 45 -17.63 2.20 3.16
C GLY A 45 -17.21 3.11 1.99
N ALA A 46 -16.14 3.90 2.13
CA ALA A 46 -15.74 4.85 1.11
C ALA A 46 -15.32 4.15 -0.19
N THR A 47 -15.95 4.50 -1.31
CA THR A 47 -15.62 3.97 -2.66
C THR A 47 -14.54 4.79 -3.38
N SER A 48 -14.10 5.90 -2.81
CA SER A 48 -13.02 6.73 -3.35
C SER A 48 -11.71 5.96 -3.44
N LEU A 49 -10.91 6.28 -4.46
CA LEU A 49 -9.53 5.81 -4.57
C LEU A 49 -8.57 6.93 -4.16
N PRO A 50 -7.36 6.62 -3.67
CA PRO A 50 -6.76 5.30 -3.57
C PRO A 50 -7.30 4.46 -2.40
N LYS A 51 -6.99 3.16 -2.44
CA LYS A 51 -7.04 2.25 -1.30
C LYS A 51 -5.65 1.68 -1.13
N ILE A 52 -5.06 1.88 0.03
CA ILE A 52 -3.65 1.56 0.29
C ILE A 52 -3.62 0.33 1.19
N PHE A 53 -2.78 -0.62 0.79
CA PHE A 53 -2.61 -1.88 1.51
C PHE A 53 -1.16 -2.03 1.94
N VAL A 54 -0.97 -2.43 3.20
CA VAL A 54 0.35 -2.70 3.79
C VAL A 54 0.28 -4.07 4.47
N GLY A 55 1.19 -4.99 4.12
CA GLY A 55 1.19 -6.34 4.67
C GLY A 55 -0.10 -7.14 4.41
N GLY A 56 -0.83 -6.82 3.34
CA GLY A 56 -2.11 -7.46 3.00
C GLY A 56 -3.34 -6.87 3.71
N GLN A 57 -3.19 -5.81 4.50
CA GLN A 57 -4.31 -5.15 5.18
C GLN A 57 -4.54 -3.75 4.61
N CYS A 58 -5.81 -3.37 4.41
CA CYS A 58 -6.15 -2.01 4.00
C CYS A 58 -5.95 -1.04 5.17
N ILE A 59 -5.22 0.04 4.93
CA ILE A 59 -5.00 1.10 5.92
C ILE A 59 -5.87 2.33 5.66
N GLY A 60 -6.67 2.33 4.58
CA GLY A 60 -7.48 3.46 4.17
C GLY A 60 -7.05 4.05 2.83
N GLY A 61 -7.31 5.34 2.65
CA GLY A 61 -6.96 6.14 1.50
C GLY A 61 -5.81 7.11 1.76
N CYS A 62 -5.79 8.21 1.00
CA CYS A 62 -4.71 9.19 1.05
C CYS A 62 -4.62 9.90 2.42
N SER A 63 -5.76 10.22 3.04
CA SER A 63 -5.80 10.90 4.33
C SER A 63 -5.23 10.04 5.44
N GLU A 64 -5.57 8.75 5.48
CA GLU A 64 -5.04 7.81 6.48
C GLU A 64 -3.52 7.59 6.29
N LEU A 65 -3.03 7.52 5.04
CA LEU A 65 -1.59 7.48 4.78
C LEU A 65 -0.89 8.75 5.30
N ALA A 66 -1.44 9.93 5.01
CA ALA A 66 -0.87 11.19 5.49
C ALA A 66 -0.83 11.24 7.02
N SER A 67 -1.90 10.84 7.70
CA SER A 67 -1.93 10.77 9.16
C SER A 67 -0.88 9.83 9.76
N LEU A 68 -0.64 8.66 9.15
CA LEU A 68 0.43 7.75 9.59
C LEU A 68 1.83 8.37 9.45
N ILE A 69 2.05 9.18 8.40
CA ILE A 69 3.31 9.90 8.19
C ILE A 69 3.46 11.00 9.23
N ASP A 70 2.44 11.84 9.39
CA ASP A 70 2.45 12.98 10.30
C ASP A 70 2.63 12.56 11.76
N ASN A 71 2.05 11.41 12.14
CA ASN A 71 2.21 10.83 13.47
C ASN A 71 3.54 10.05 13.65
N GLY A 72 4.34 9.87 12.60
CA GLY A 72 5.59 9.11 12.65
C GLY A 72 5.40 7.58 12.78
N GLU A 73 4.20 7.07 12.48
CA GLU A 73 3.81 5.68 12.67
C GLU A 73 4.08 4.79 11.44
N LEU A 74 4.27 5.41 10.26
CA LEU A 74 4.47 4.68 9.01
C LEU A 74 5.65 3.71 9.06
N ASP A 75 6.79 4.14 9.60
CA ASP A 75 8.01 3.31 9.65
C ASP A 75 7.82 2.06 10.53
N ALA A 76 7.08 2.19 11.64
CA ALA A 76 6.78 1.06 12.52
C ALA A 76 5.86 0.05 11.81
N LEU A 77 4.84 0.54 11.11
CA LEU A 77 3.92 -0.27 10.32
C LEU A 77 4.65 -1.02 9.20
N MET A 78 5.51 -0.33 8.44
CA MET A 78 6.26 -0.91 7.32
C MET A 78 7.25 -1.99 7.79
N LYS A 79 7.95 -1.75 8.91
CA LYS A 79 8.82 -2.77 9.53
C LYS A 79 8.04 -4.01 9.95
N LYS A 80 6.88 -3.83 10.59
CA LYS A 80 6.00 -4.94 10.98
C LYS A 80 5.52 -5.75 9.77
N ALA A 81 5.26 -5.07 8.65
CA ALA A 81 4.87 -5.70 7.39
C ALA A 81 6.02 -6.33 6.60
N GLY A 82 7.28 -6.15 7.03
CA GLY A 82 8.45 -6.65 6.32
C GLY A 82 8.73 -5.92 4.99
N ALA A 83 8.27 -4.67 4.86
CA ALA A 83 8.50 -3.87 3.66
C ALA A 83 9.99 -3.50 3.52
N THR A 84 10.47 -3.44 2.28
CA THR A 84 11.85 -3.03 1.95
C THR A 84 11.91 -1.57 1.55
N LYS A 85 13.02 -0.89 1.88
CA LYS A 85 13.30 0.44 1.32
C LYS A 85 13.94 0.31 -0.06
N LYS A 86 13.65 1.27 -0.93
CA LYS A 86 14.25 1.38 -2.26
C LYS A 86 15.77 1.38 -2.14
N GLY A 87 16.41 0.41 -2.78
CA GLY A 87 17.87 0.27 -2.82
C GLY A 87 18.49 -0.57 -1.69
N GLU A 88 17.71 -1.11 -0.75
CA GLU A 88 18.24 -2.10 0.20
C GLU A 88 18.44 -3.47 -0.49
N PRO A 89 19.59 -4.15 -0.28
CA PRO A 89 19.80 -5.49 -0.83
C PRO A 89 18.80 -6.46 -0.19
N LYS A 90 17.97 -7.12 -1.01
CA LYS A 90 17.08 -8.20 -0.56
C LYS A 90 17.93 -9.24 0.17
N LYS A 91 17.76 -9.34 1.50
CA LYS A 91 18.49 -10.32 2.32
C LYS A 91 18.14 -11.72 1.82
N ASN A 92 19.11 -12.38 1.19
CA ASN A 92 18.97 -13.74 0.71
C ASN A 92 19.01 -14.71 1.90
N THR A 93 17.88 -14.86 2.60
CA THR A 93 17.74 -15.71 3.80
C THR A 93 17.75 -17.21 3.51
N GLY A 94 17.99 -17.64 2.27
CA GLY A 94 17.91 -19.04 1.84
C GLY A 94 19.19 -19.88 1.90
N PHE A 95 20.39 -19.31 2.08
CA PHE A 95 21.64 -20.07 1.87
C PHE A 95 22.42 -20.39 3.16
N LEU A 96 22.22 -19.66 4.27
CA LEU A 96 23.03 -19.82 5.49
C LEU A 96 22.44 -20.78 6.54
N SER A 97 21.28 -21.37 6.29
CA SER A 97 20.67 -22.38 7.20
C SER A 97 21.38 -23.74 7.14
N PHE A 98 22.07 -24.05 6.04
CA PHE A 98 22.62 -25.39 5.77
C PHE A 98 24.09 -25.60 6.18
N LEU A 99 24.80 -24.60 6.70
CA LEU A 99 26.23 -24.72 7.06
C LEU A 99 26.52 -24.98 8.55
N ASN A 100 25.49 -25.24 9.37
CA ASN A 100 25.65 -25.55 10.80
C ASN A 100 25.20 -26.98 11.16
N LEU A 101 25.32 -27.95 10.24
CA LEU A 101 25.10 -29.37 10.52
C LEU A 101 26.37 -30.19 10.29
#